data_AF-A0A7R9TJ56-F1
#
_entry.id   AF-A0A7R9TJ56-F1
#
_cell.length_a   1.000
_cell.length_b   1.000
_cell.length_c   1.000
_cell.angle_alpha   90.00
_cell.angle_beta   90.00
_cell.angle_gamma   90.00
#
_symmetry.space_group_name_H-M   'P 1'
#
loop_
_entity.id
_entity.type
_entity.pdbx_description
1 polymer ?
#
loop_
_entity_poly.entity_id
_entity_poly.type
_entity_poly.pdbx_seq_one_letter_code
_entity_poly.pdbx_strand_id
1 'polypeptide(L)'
;GTTVIAAAAHQRWRAIDHASSRAVVVARMLEQLDLVARTSEQARIFGIDFFSVLSRGSQYRVESMLLRLAHTQNYLAVSPSKEQVARQPAMECLPLVMEPESKMYSDPVAVLDFQSLYPSMVIAYNLCFSTCLGRAPRESPPERHLVDAAKLGVLDAFALAPGVLPSLVELGARGGGGGGG
;
A
#
# COMPACT_ATOMS: atom_id res chain seq x y z
N GLY A 1 -18.55 41.08 46.93
CA GLY A 1 -17.47 41.12 45.92
C GLY A 1 -16.32 40.18 46.25
N THR A 2 -15.71 40.30 47.44
CA THR A 2 -14.50 39.57 47.87
C THR A 2 -14.70 38.08 48.18
N THR A 3 -15.88 37.66 48.65
CA THR A 3 -16.16 36.26 49.03
C THR A 3 -16.25 35.30 47.83
N VAL A 4 -16.68 35.79 46.66
CA VAL A 4 -16.77 34.99 45.42
C VAL A 4 -15.37 34.71 44.86
N ILE A 5 -14.44 35.66 45.01
CA ILE A 5 -13.06 35.54 44.53
C ILE A 5 -12.28 34.53 45.40
N ALA A 6 -12.51 34.50 46.71
CA ALA A 6 -11.91 33.53 47.62
C ALA A 6 -12.43 32.09 47.41
N ALA A 7 -13.74 31.94 47.15
CA ALA A 7 -14.34 30.65 46.83
C ALA A 7 -13.84 30.08 45.49
N ALA A 8 -13.65 30.94 44.48
CA ALA A 8 -13.06 30.56 43.21
C ALA A 8 -11.59 30.11 43.35
N ALA A 9 -10.81 30.74 44.23
CA ALA A 9 -9.45 30.29 44.54
C ALA A 9 -9.42 28.92 45.25
N HIS A 10 -10.40 28.63 46.11
CA HIS A 10 -10.51 27.37 46.86
C HIS A 10 -10.86 26.14 46.00
N GLN A 11 -11.31 26.32 44.75
CA GLN A 11 -11.63 25.21 43.84
C GLN A 11 -10.61 25.01 42.71
N ARG A 12 -9.65 25.93 42.54
CA ARG A 12 -8.59 25.85 41.50
C ARG A 12 -7.73 24.60 41.62
N TRP A 13 -7.49 24.12 42.84
CA TRP A 13 -6.71 22.90 43.08
C TRP A 13 -7.33 21.68 42.42
N ARG A 14 -8.68 21.58 42.34
CA ARG A 14 -9.37 20.48 41.66
C ARG A 14 -9.15 20.51 40.15
N ALA A 15 -9.13 21.70 39.56
CA ALA A 15 -8.84 21.87 38.14
C ALA A 15 -7.37 21.49 37.82
N ILE A 16 -6.43 21.91 38.69
CA ILE A 16 -5.01 21.55 38.59
C ILE A 16 -4.81 20.04 38.76
N ASP A 17 -5.45 19.44 39.76
CA ASP A 17 -5.40 18.00 40.04
C ASP A 17 -5.97 17.18 38.88
N HIS A 18 -7.11 17.60 38.32
CA HIS A 18 -7.69 16.98 37.13
C HIS A 18 -6.76 17.08 35.91
N ALA A 19 -6.18 18.26 35.65
CA ALA A 19 -5.25 18.46 34.54
C ALA A 19 -3.97 17.62 34.71
N SER A 20 -3.43 17.57 35.94
CA SER A 20 -2.26 16.76 36.29
C SER A 20 -2.55 15.27 36.11
N SER A 21 -3.67 14.80 36.64
CA SER A 21 -4.12 13.41 36.49
C SER A 21 -4.27 13.03 35.02
N ARG A 22 -4.85 13.90 34.19
CA ARG A 22 -4.94 13.68 32.75
C ARG A 22 -3.57 13.60 32.08
N ALA A 23 -2.65 14.53 32.40
CA ALA A 23 -1.31 14.51 31.84
C ALA A 23 -0.55 13.22 32.20
N VAL A 24 -0.67 12.75 33.46
CA VAL A 24 -0.08 11.49 33.92
C VAL A 24 -0.67 10.30 33.17
N VAL A 25 -2.00 10.24 32.99
CA VAL A 25 -2.64 9.16 32.24
C VAL A 25 -2.17 9.15 30.78
N VAL A 26 -2.09 10.31 30.13
CA VAL A 26 -1.58 10.41 28.74
C VAL A 26 -0.12 9.96 28.68
N ALA A 27 0.74 10.40 29.58
CA ALA A 27 2.15 9.99 29.62
C ALA A 27 2.29 8.47 29.78
N ARG A 28 1.51 7.87 30.69
CA ARG A 28 1.48 6.40 30.87
C ARG A 28 0.98 5.69 29.62
N MET A 29 -0.04 6.20 28.94
CA MET A 29 -0.52 5.62 27.68
C MET A 29 0.57 5.67 26.60
N LEU A 30 1.30 6.78 26.47
CA LEU A 30 2.39 6.92 25.50
C LEU A 30 3.52 5.91 25.77
N GLU A 31 3.84 5.70 27.05
CA GLU A 31 4.85 4.72 27.49
C GLU A 31 4.38 3.27 27.25
N GLN A 32 3.15 2.93 27.64
CA GLN A 32 2.58 1.58 27.43
C GLN A 32 2.45 1.21 25.95
N LEU A 33 2.19 2.20 25.09
CA LEU A 33 2.15 2.01 23.64
C LEU A 33 3.54 2.04 22.99
N ASP A 34 4.59 2.35 23.75
CA ASP A 34 5.95 2.57 23.25
C ASP A 34 5.98 3.51 22.04
N LEU A 35 5.16 4.58 22.10
CA LEU A 35 4.86 5.39 20.92
C LEU A 35 6.12 6.03 20.36
N VAL A 36 6.98 6.58 21.22
CA VAL A 36 8.18 7.33 20.81
C VAL A 36 9.22 6.41 20.17
N ALA A 37 9.52 5.26 20.77
CA ALA A 37 10.52 4.36 20.19
C ALA A 37 10.02 3.76 18.87
N ARG A 38 8.78 3.25 18.84
CA ARG A 38 8.18 2.70 17.60
C ARG A 38 8.14 3.72 16.47
N THR A 39 7.75 4.95 16.76
CA THR A 39 7.72 6.03 15.75
C THR A 39 9.13 6.37 15.28
N SER A 40 10.12 6.37 16.18
CA SER A 40 11.53 6.62 15.83
C SER A 40 12.12 5.52 14.93
N GLU A 41 11.83 4.25 15.24
CA GLU A 41 12.26 3.12 14.40
C GLU A 41 11.58 3.18 13.02
N GLN A 42 10.28 3.45 12.97
CA GLN A 42 9.57 3.64 11.70
C GLN A 42 10.14 4.80 10.89
N ALA A 43 10.45 5.93 11.52
CA ALA A 43 11.06 7.08 10.85
C ALA A 43 12.41 6.70 10.20
N ARG A 44 13.25 5.92 10.91
CA ARG A 44 14.52 5.41 10.39
C ARG A 44 14.35 4.42 9.25
N ILE A 45 13.39 3.49 9.36
CA ILE A 45 13.09 2.49 8.32
C ILE A 45 12.56 3.16 7.05
N PHE A 46 11.54 4.03 7.17
CA PHE A 46 10.95 4.77 6.05
C PHE A 46 11.82 5.92 5.55
N GLY A 47 12.82 6.37 6.31
CA GLY A 47 13.66 7.52 5.98
C GLY A 47 12.87 8.81 5.83
N ILE A 48 11.93 9.04 6.75
CA ILE A 48 11.09 10.24 6.80
C ILE A 48 11.20 10.88 8.19
N ASP A 49 10.72 12.11 8.33
CA ASP A 49 10.71 12.77 9.64
C ASP A 49 9.75 12.09 10.63
N PHE A 50 10.08 12.20 11.91
CA PHE A 50 9.33 11.56 13.00
C PHE A 50 7.85 11.94 12.99
N PHE A 51 7.54 13.22 12.75
CA PHE A 51 6.15 13.70 12.78
C PHE A 51 5.35 13.22 11.56
N SER A 52 6.00 13.04 10.40
CA SER A 52 5.38 12.46 9.21
C SER A 52 4.97 11.00 9.40
N VAL A 53 5.65 10.24 10.27
CA VAL A 53 5.18 8.90 10.64
C VAL A 53 3.78 8.98 11.26
N LEU A 54 3.51 9.98 12.11
CA LEU A 54 2.22 10.13 12.79
C LEU A 54 1.16 10.83 11.93
N SER A 55 1.55 11.81 11.14
CA SER A 55 0.64 12.71 10.42
C SER A 55 0.38 12.33 8.96
N ARG A 56 1.25 11.53 8.33
CA ARG A 56 1.14 11.14 6.92
C ARG A 56 0.71 9.69 6.76
N GLY A 57 -0.07 9.44 5.71
CA GLY A 57 -0.61 8.12 5.38
C GLY A 57 0.44 7.14 4.84
N SER A 58 0.02 5.88 4.67
CA SER A 58 0.86 4.79 4.16
C SER A 58 1.45 5.08 2.78
N GLN A 59 0.70 5.75 1.89
CA GLN A 59 1.19 6.13 0.56
C GLN A 59 2.48 6.95 0.64
N TYR A 60 2.55 7.95 1.53
CA TYR A 60 3.76 8.75 1.72
C TYR A 60 4.97 7.91 2.16
N ARG A 61 4.73 6.91 3.02
CA ARG A 61 5.78 5.99 3.51
C ARG A 61 6.29 5.06 2.40
N VAL A 62 5.38 4.56 1.56
CA VAL A 62 5.74 3.70 0.43
C VAL A 62 6.47 4.50 -0.65
N GLU A 63 5.94 5.66 -1.04
CA GLU A 63 6.54 6.52 -2.07
C GLU A 63 7.93 7.02 -1.66
N SER A 64 8.13 7.40 -0.40
CA SER A 64 9.45 7.85 0.09
C SER A 64 10.53 6.75 0.04
N MET A 65 10.16 5.49 0.30
CA MET A 65 11.04 4.34 0.08
C MET A 65 11.29 4.09 -1.40
N LEU A 66 10.22 4.03 -2.21
CA LEU A 66 10.29 3.74 -3.63
C LEU A 66 11.13 4.77 -4.40
N LEU A 67 10.92 6.07 -4.14
CA LEU A 67 11.65 7.14 -4.82
C LEU A 67 13.15 7.13 -4.50
N ARG A 68 13.54 6.82 -3.26
CA ARG A 68 14.96 6.66 -2.91
C ARG A 68 15.57 5.49 -3.66
N LEU A 69 14.91 4.34 -3.70
CA LEU A 69 15.39 3.18 -4.44
C LEU A 69 15.50 3.46 -5.94
N ALA A 70 14.45 4.06 -6.52
CA ALA A 70 14.41 4.45 -7.93
C ALA A 70 15.59 5.38 -8.29
N HIS A 71 15.86 6.38 -7.44
CA HIS A 71 17.00 7.29 -7.62
C HIS A 71 18.34 6.56 -7.65
N THR A 72 18.57 5.56 -6.77
CA THR A 72 19.83 4.79 -6.79
C THR A 72 20.04 3.97 -8.06
N GLN A 73 18.97 3.68 -8.80
CA GLN A 73 18.97 2.88 -10.02
C GLN A 73 18.78 3.73 -11.29
N ASN A 74 18.86 5.06 -11.18
CA ASN A 74 18.62 6.01 -12.28
C ASN A 74 17.24 5.90 -12.93
N TYR A 75 16.22 5.51 -12.16
CA TYR A 75 14.82 5.53 -12.59
C TYR A 75 14.16 6.88 -12.30
N LEU A 76 13.20 7.25 -13.16
CA LEU A 76 12.33 8.40 -12.97
C LEU A 76 10.92 7.92 -12.63
N ALA A 77 10.37 8.45 -11.53
CA ALA A 77 8.99 8.19 -11.16
C ALA A 77 8.03 9.12 -11.91
N VAL A 78 6.92 8.55 -12.37
CA VAL A 78 5.82 9.31 -13.00
C VAL A 78 5.01 10.00 -11.91
N SER A 79 4.69 11.28 -12.11
CA SER A 79 3.82 12.07 -11.22
C SER A 79 2.47 12.30 -11.90
N PRO A 80 1.47 11.41 -11.71
CA PRO A 80 0.16 11.54 -12.35
C PRO A 80 -0.61 12.75 -11.84
N SER A 81 -1.40 13.38 -12.71
CA SER A 81 -2.39 14.39 -12.33
C SER A 81 -3.60 13.75 -11.63
N LYS A 82 -4.38 14.55 -10.91
CA LYS A 82 -5.61 14.06 -10.26
C LYS A 82 -6.60 13.50 -11.27
N GLU A 83 -6.69 14.10 -12.46
CA GLU A 83 -7.53 13.62 -13.55
C GLU A 83 -7.05 12.27 -14.08
N GLN A 84 -5.73 12.07 -14.20
CA GLN A 84 -5.16 10.78 -14.63
C GLN A 84 -5.43 9.68 -13.61
N VAL A 85 -5.30 9.97 -12.30
CA VAL A 85 -5.63 9.02 -11.23
C VAL A 85 -7.13 8.68 -11.25
N ALA A 86 -8.00 9.68 -11.42
CA ALA A 86 -9.45 9.47 -11.47
C ALA A 86 -9.91 8.63 -12.67
N ARG A 87 -9.10 8.56 -13.74
CA ARG A 87 -9.36 7.75 -14.94
C ARG A 87 -8.72 6.36 -14.89
N GLN A 88 -8.10 5.97 -13.78
CA GLN A 88 -7.51 4.65 -13.65
C GLN A 88 -8.59 3.56 -13.78
N PRO A 89 -8.32 2.46 -14.52
CA PRO A 89 -9.25 1.33 -14.59
C PRO A 89 -9.56 0.77 -13.21
N ALA A 90 -10.79 0.29 -13.02
CA ALA A 90 -11.15 -0.47 -11.83
C ALA A 90 -10.34 -1.77 -11.76
N MET A 91 -10.16 -2.27 -10.54
CA MET A 91 -9.50 -3.56 -10.31
C MET A 91 -10.26 -4.69 -11.00
N GLU A 92 -9.58 -5.46 -11.84
CA GLU A 92 -10.20 -6.51 -12.66
C GLU A 92 -10.31 -7.86 -11.93
N CYS A 93 -9.58 -8.06 -10.82
CA CYS A 93 -9.60 -9.29 -10.04
C CYS A 93 -10.14 -9.06 -8.62
N LEU A 94 -10.92 -10.01 -8.14
CA LEU A 94 -11.40 -10.03 -6.76
C LEU A 94 -10.80 -11.24 -6.03
N PRO A 95 -10.49 -11.14 -4.73
CA PRO A 95 -10.08 -12.29 -3.95
C PRO A 95 -11.20 -13.33 -3.94
N LEU A 96 -10.84 -14.60 -4.16
CA LEU A 96 -11.78 -15.70 -4.02
C LEU A 96 -12.09 -15.92 -2.54
N VAL A 97 -13.36 -15.86 -2.18
CA VAL A 97 -13.87 -16.28 -0.87
C VAL A 97 -14.67 -17.54 -1.06
N MET A 98 -14.28 -18.63 -0.39
CA MET A 98 -15.01 -19.89 -0.45
C MET A 98 -16.29 -19.78 0.39
N GLU A 99 -17.38 -20.38 -0.11
CA GLU A 99 -18.64 -20.43 0.63
C GLU A 99 -18.47 -21.30 1.89
N PRO A 100 -18.80 -20.80 3.08
CA PRO A 100 -18.65 -21.57 4.31
C PRO A 100 -19.74 -22.63 4.45
N GLU A 101 -19.37 -23.81 4.94
CA GLU A 101 -20.34 -24.78 5.44
C GLU A 101 -20.82 -24.37 6.85
N SER A 102 -22.04 -23.83 6.93
CA SER A 102 -22.65 -23.41 8.18
C SER A 102 -23.14 -24.61 9.00
N LYS A 103 -22.35 -25.00 10.00
CA LYS A 103 -22.68 -26.04 10.97
C LYS A 103 -21.88 -25.85 12.26
N MET A 104 -22.31 -26.54 13.32
CA MET A 104 -21.52 -26.66 14.55
C MET A 104 -20.52 -27.80 14.39
N TYR A 105 -19.23 -27.50 14.52
CA TYR A 105 -18.16 -28.50 14.45
C TYR A 105 -17.85 -28.99 15.87
N SER A 106 -18.00 -30.28 16.12
CA SER A 106 -17.62 -30.94 17.39
C SER A 106 -16.18 -31.46 17.38
N ASP A 107 -15.64 -31.73 16.20
CA ASP A 107 -14.27 -32.19 15.98
C ASP A 107 -13.30 -31.00 15.81
N PRO A 108 -12.00 -31.15 16.14
CA PRO A 108 -11.02 -30.08 15.97
C PRO A 108 -10.84 -29.70 14.50
N VAL A 109 -10.81 -28.39 14.22
CA VAL A 109 -10.61 -27.83 12.87
C VAL A 109 -9.20 -27.29 12.75
N ALA A 110 -8.43 -27.82 11.78
CA ALA A 110 -7.11 -27.30 11.44
C ALA A 110 -7.24 -26.07 10.53
N VAL A 111 -6.58 -24.97 10.89
CA VAL A 111 -6.54 -23.73 10.10
C VAL A 111 -5.15 -23.58 9.50
N LEU A 112 -5.10 -23.49 8.17
CA LEU A 112 -3.87 -23.30 7.41
C LEU A 112 -3.94 -21.95 6.69
N ASP A 113 -2.91 -21.14 6.82
CA ASP A 113 -2.81 -19.83 6.18
C ASP A 113 -1.39 -19.60 5.63
N PHE A 114 -1.27 -18.74 4.63
CA PHE A 114 0.00 -18.34 4.07
C PHE A 114 0.63 -17.22 4.91
N GLN A 115 1.90 -17.40 5.29
CA GLN A 115 2.66 -16.31 5.88
C GLN A 115 2.96 -15.24 4.81
N SER A 116 2.39 -14.05 4.97
CA SER A 116 2.63 -12.90 4.10
C SER A 116 2.33 -13.17 2.62
N LEU A 117 1.14 -13.67 2.29
CA LEU A 117 0.74 -14.07 0.93
C LEU A 117 1.14 -13.06 -0.17
N TYR A 118 0.69 -11.80 -0.08
CA TYR A 118 0.93 -10.82 -1.13
C TYR A 118 2.41 -10.43 -1.29
N PRO A 119 3.17 -10.09 -0.24
CA PRO A 119 4.62 -9.89 -0.36
C PRO A 119 5.35 -11.09 -0.98
N SER A 120 5.00 -12.31 -0.57
CA SER A 120 5.59 -13.54 -1.10
C SER A 120 5.33 -13.70 -2.60
N MET A 121 4.09 -13.43 -3.06
CA MET A 121 3.74 -13.43 -4.49
C MET A 121 4.53 -12.37 -5.28
N VAL A 122 4.62 -11.15 -4.74
CA VAL A 122 5.36 -10.05 -5.38
C VAL A 122 6.82 -10.43 -5.62
N ILE A 123 7.47 -11.05 -4.64
CA ILE A 123 8.86 -11.49 -4.73
C ILE A 123 9.00 -12.68 -5.69
N ALA A 124 8.21 -13.73 -5.50
CA ALA A 124 8.32 -14.99 -6.25
C ALA A 124 8.13 -14.80 -7.76
N TYR A 125 7.26 -13.87 -8.16
CA TYR A 125 6.95 -13.59 -9.57
C TYR A 125 7.59 -12.30 -10.10
N ASN A 126 8.53 -11.69 -9.36
CA ASN A 126 9.23 -10.47 -9.76
C ASN A 126 8.27 -9.35 -10.20
N LEU A 127 7.20 -9.12 -9.41
CA LEU A 127 6.17 -8.11 -9.72
C LEU A 127 6.68 -6.73 -9.30
N CYS A 128 7.05 -5.89 -10.27
CA CYS A 128 7.53 -4.54 -10.03
C CYS A 128 7.05 -3.60 -11.14
N PHE A 129 6.94 -2.31 -10.86
CA PHE A 129 6.66 -1.31 -11.90
C PHE A 129 7.67 -1.35 -13.05
N SER A 130 8.93 -1.69 -12.79
CA SER A 130 9.98 -1.80 -13.80
C SER A 130 9.94 -3.10 -14.63
N THR A 131 9.19 -4.11 -14.19
CA THR A 131 9.09 -5.42 -14.86
C THR A 131 7.74 -5.63 -15.54
N CYS A 132 6.75 -4.78 -15.25
CA CYS A 132 5.45 -4.77 -15.90
C CYS A 132 5.53 -4.28 -17.36
N LEU A 133 4.96 -5.05 -18.29
CA LEU A 133 4.93 -4.71 -19.71
C LEU A 133 3.63 -4.01 -20.17
N GLY A 134 2.73 -3.72 -19.23
CA GLY A 134 1.43 -3.12 -19.52
C GLY A 134 0.41 -4.12 -20.06
N ARG A 135 -0.74 -3.62 -20.52
CA ARG A 135 -1.80 -4.45 -21.07
C ARG A 135 -1.45 -4.88 -22.50
N ALA A 136 -1.37 -6.19 -22.75
CA ALA A 136 -1.24 -6.72 -24.10
C ALA A 136 -2.50 -6.39 -24.93
N PRO A 137 -2.36 -5.94 -26.19
CA PRO A 137 -3.48 -5.77 -27.10
C PRO A 137 -4.21 -7.11 -27.31
N ARG A 138 -5.54 -7.08 -27.35
CA ARG A 138 -6.35 -8.27 -27.67
C ARG A 138 -6.28 -8.66 -29.15
N GLU A 139 -5.87 -7.74 -30.02
CA GLU A 139 -5.78 -7.92 -31.47
C GLU A 139 -4.41 -7.44 -31.97
N SER A 140 -3.85 -8.09 -32.98
CA SER A 140 -2.61 -7.64 -33.64
C SER A 140 -2.85 -6.29 -34.31
N PRO A 141 -2.23 -5.18 -33.85
CA PRO A 141 -2.40 -3.91 -34.54
C PRO A 141 -1.80 -4.02 -35.95
N PRO A 142 -2.37 -3.36 -36.97
CA PRO A 142 -1.72 -3.24 -38.26
C PRO A 142 -0.30 -2.68 -38.08
N GLU A 143 0.68 -3.23 -38.79
CA GLU A 143 2.15 -2.99 -38.67
C GLU A 143 2.60 -1.52 -38.50
N ARG A 144 1.73 -0.56 -38.81
CA ARG A 144 1.97 0.88 -38.80
C ARG A 144 1.70 1.54 -37.43
N HIS A 145 1.10 0.84 -36.46
CA HIS A 145 0.72 1.35 -35.14
C HIS A 145 1.42 0.65 -33.95
N LEU A 146 2.62 0.08 -34.16
CA LEU A 146 3.39 -0.58 -33.10
C LEU A 146 3.78 0.35 -31.94
N VAL A 147 3.72 1.66 -32.15
CA VAL A 147 4.00 2.71 -31.15
C VAL A 147 2.84 2.96 -30.18
N ASP A 148 1.63 2.46 -30.46
CA ASP A 148 0.43 2.63 -29.63
C ASP A 148 0.13 1.41 -28.72
N ALA A 149 1.10 0.49 -28.55
CA ALA A 149 0.80 -0.93 -28.32
C ALA A 149 0.79 -1.46 -26.87
N ALA A 150 1.05 -0.65 -25.85
CA ALA A 150 0.82 -1.08 -24.46
C ALA A 150 0.57 0.12 -23.55
N LYS A 151 -0.46 0.03 -22.71
CA LYS A 151 -0.72 0.99 -21.64
C LYS A 151 -0.16 0.45 -20.33
N LEU A 152 0.68 1.22 -19.65
CA LEU A 152 1.17 0.93 -18.31
C LEU A 152 0.76 2.06 -17.35
N GLY A 153 -0.15 1.77 -16.42
CA GLY A 153 -0.68 2.76 -15.48
C GLY A 153 -1.34 3.94 -16.19
N VAL A 154 -0.82 5.15 -15.96
CA VAL A 154 -1.33 6.40 -16.54
C VAL A 154 -0.64 6.81 -17.84
N LEU A 155 0.36 6.07 -18.30
CA LEU A 155 1.12 6.40 -19.52
C LEU A 155 0.28 6.08 -20.75
N ASP A 156 0.12 7.06 -21.65
CA ASP A 156 -0.66 6.88 -22.88
C ASP A 156 0.06 6.00 -23.92
N ALA A 157 1.40 6.00 -23.90
CA ALA A 157 2.23 5.10 -24.69
C ALA A 157 3.38 4.55 -23.83
N PHE A 158 3.45 3.21 -23.67
CA PHE A 158 4.59 2.52 -23.09
C PHE A 158 5.40 1.86 -24.19
N ALA A 159 6.55 2.44 -24.51
CA ALA A 159 7.42 1.96 -25.58
C ALA A 159 8.06 0.61 -25.19
N LEU A 160 7.51 -0.48 -25.73
CA LEU A 160 8.11 -1.80 -25.65
C LEU A 160 9.11 -2.01 -26.78
N ALA A 161 10.16 -2.77 -26.52
CA ALA A 161 11.09 -3.16 -27.59
C ALA A 161 10.33 -3.94 -28.69
N PRO A 162 10.65 -3.72 -29.98
CA PRO A 162 10.00 -4.43 -31.08
C PRO A 162 10.13 -5.95 -30.90
N GLY A 163 9.05 -6.69 -31.14
CA GLY A 163 9.05 -8.16 -31.06
C GLY A 163 8.74 -8.76 -29.68
N VAL A 164 8.72 -7.97 -28.59
CA VAL A 164 8.36 -8.47 -27.25
C VAL A 164 6.91 -8.94 -27.18
N LEU A 165 5.96 -8.13 -27.67
CA LEU A 165 4.53 -8.48 -27.68
C LEU A 165 4.23 -9.72 -28.54
N PRO A 166 4.69 -9.83 -29.81
CA PRO A 166 4.52 -11.06 -30.60
C PRO A 166 5.07 -12.31 -29.91
N SER A 167 6.26 -12.23 -29.32
CA SER A 167 6.89 -13.36 -28.64
C SER A 167 6.10 -13.84 -27.41
N LEU A 168 5.50 -12.91 -26.66
CA LEU A 168 4.66 -13.24 -25.51
C LEU A 168 3.31 -13.82 -25.89
N VAL A 169 2.70 -13.34 -26.98
CA VAL A 169 1.46 -13.92 -27.53
C VAL A 169 1.73 -15.36 -28.00
N GLU A 170 2.86 -15.61 -28.67
CA GLU A 170 3.25 -16.96 -29.10
C GLU A 170 3.52 -17.89 -27.89
N LEU A 171 4.18 -17.39 -26.84
CA LEU A 171 4.43 -18.14 -25.60
C LEU A 171 3.12 -18.49 -24.87
N GLY A 172 2.18 -17.54 -24.79
CA GLY A 172 0.86 -17.75 -24.19
C GLY A 172 0.00 -18.75 -24.98
N ALA A 173 0.05 -18.68 -26.31
CA ALA A 173 -0.64 -19.65 -27.17
C ALA A 173 -0.10 -21.08 -27.02
N ARG A 174 1.22 -21.22 -26.78
CA ARG A 174 1.85 -22.52 -26.50
C ARG A 174 1.52 -23.09 -25.11
N GLY A 175 1.28 -22.24 -24.11
CA GLY A 175 0.91 -22.65 -22.75
C GLY A 175 -0.56 -23.06 -22.58
N GLY A 176 -1.46 -22.64 -23.47
CA GLY A 176 -2.90 -22.93 -23.39
C GLY A 176 -3.36 -24.27 -23.97
N GLY A 177 -2.45 -25.08 -24.53
CA GLY A 177 -2.78 -26.35 -25.21
C GLY A 177 -2.71 -27.63 -24.35
N GLY A 178 -2.49 -27.53 -23.04
CA GLY A 178 -2.10 -28.68 -22.20
C GLY A 178 -2.94 -28.92 -20.95
N GLY A 179 -4.26 -28.73 -21.01
CA GLY A 179 -5.15 -28.91 -19.85
C GLY A 179 -6.55 -29.40 -20.23
N GLY A 180 -6.62 -30.52 -20.94
CA GLY A 180 -7.85 -31.24 -21.23
C GLY A 180 -7.59 -32.74 -21.18
N GLY A 181 -7.76 -33.32 -20.00
CA GLY A 181 -7.64 -34.75 -19.71
C GLY A 181 -8.26 -35.02 -18.35
#